data_AF-S4PVY1-F1
#
_entry.id   AF-S4PVY1-F1
#
_cell.length_a   1.000
_cell.length_b   1.000
_cell.length_c   1.000
_cell.angle_alpha   90.00
_cell.angle_beta   90.00
_cell.angle_gamma   90.00
#
_symmetry.space_group_name_H-M   'P 1'
#
loop_
_entity.id
_entity.type
_entity.pdbx_description
1 polymer ?
#
loop_
_entity_poly.entity_id
_entity_poly.type
_entity_poly.pdbx_seq_one_letter_code
_entity_poly.pdbx_strand_id
1 'polypeptide(L)'
;MNGQGAMCRVLVRAGACFAHENKEGISIFNYQVATKQLLHRLLDALPAEAPWAESDLCQECGTKFTLTMRKHHCRHCGRMLCKQCSNQDVPILKFGMNKPQRVCEICFNVLQVGAS
;
A
#
# COMPACT_ATOMS: atom_id res chain seq x y z
N MET A 1 -2.58 -25.13 -2.37
CA MET A 1 -2.26 -24.06 -1.40
C MET A 1 -3.55 -23.47 -0.82
N ASN A 2 -4.15 -24.11 0.19
CA ASN A 2 -5.20 -23.47 1.01
C ASN A 2 -4.55 -22.55 2.06
N GLY A 3 -3.51 -21.83 1.64
CA GLY A 3 -2.54 -21.16 2.50
C GLY A 3 -3.00 -19.75 2.80
N GLN A 4 -3.04 -19.41 4.09
CA GLN A 4 -2.99 -18.08 4.73
C GLN A 4 -3.87 -16.93 4.21
N GLY A 5 -4.50 -17.01 3.03
CA GLY A 5 -5.30 -15.95 2.44
C GLY A 5 -6.57 -15.66 3.22
N ALA A 6 -7.11 -16.65 3.94
CA ALA A 6 -8.18 -16.42 4.90
C ALA A 6 -7.72 -15.48 6.04
N MET A 7 -6.54 -15.73 6.61
CA MET A 7 -5.94 -14.90 7.63
C MET A 7 -5.61 -13.50 7.10
N CYS A 8 -5.01 -13.39 5.91
CA CYS A 8 -4.75 -12.09 5.29
C CYS A 8 -6.03 -11.29 5.09
N ARG A 9 -7.13 -11.92 4.63
CA ARG A 9 -8.43 -11.24 4.49
C ARG A 9 -9.02 -10.79 5.84
N VAL A 10 -8.85 -11.57 6.90
CA VAL A 10 -9.27 -11.17 8.25
C VAL A 10 -8.47 -9.94 8.70
N LEU A 11 -7.15 -9.92 8.48
CA LEU A 11 -6.31 -8.77 8.79
C LEU A 11 -6.71 -7.52 8.00
N VAL A 12 -7.01 -7.66 6.70
CA VAL A 12 -7.55 -6.56 5.86
C VAL A 12 -8.81 -5.97 6.50
N ARG A 13 -9.78 -6.84 6.85
CA ARG A 13 -11.07 -6.43 7.43
C ARG A 13 -10.94 -5.82 8.81
N ALA A 14 -9.93 -6.24 9.57
CA ALA A 14 -9.60 -5.65 10.86
C ALA A 14 -8.86 -4.30 10.75
N GLY A 15 -8.62 -3.78 9.53
CA GLY A 15 -7.96 -2.50 9.31
C GLY A 15 -6.45 -2.55 9.50
N ALA A 16 -5.82 -3.71 9.30
CA ALA A 16 -4.37 -3.85 9.43
C ALA A 16 -3.63 -2.90 8.48
N CYS A 17 -2.53 -2.32 8.97
CA CYS A 17 -1.62 -1.54 8.15
C CYS A 17 -0.74 -2.48 7.31
N PHE A 18 -0.91 -2.46 5.99
CA PHE A 18 -0.12 -3.29 5.06
C PHE A 18 1.35 -2.86 5.00
N ALA A 19 1.63 -1.63 5.40
CA ALA A 19 2.94 -1.01 5.38
C ALA A 19 3.79 -1.37 6.61
N HIS A 20 3.26 -2.11 7.59
CA HIS A 20 4.06 -2.50 8.75
C HIS A 20 5.08 -3.58 8.36
N GLU A 21 6.30 -3.41 8.84
CA GLU A 21 7.38 -4.36 8.66
C GLU A 21 7.57 -5.18 9.94
N ASN A 22 7.92 -6.46 9.80
CA ASN A 22 8.36 -7.25 10.95
C ASN A 22 9.79 -6.83 11.38
N LYS A 23 10.35 -7.50 12.39
CA LYS A 23 11.72 -7.24 12.88
C LYS A 23 12.82 -7.46 11.84
N GLU A 24 12.50 -8.13 10.74
CA GLU A 24 13.41 -8.44 9.63
C GLU A 24 13.25 -7.44 8.47
N GLY A 25 12.41 -6.40 8.63
CA GLY A 25 12.14 -5.42 7.57
C GLY A 25 11.20 -5.95 6.48
N ILE A 26 10.48 -7.04 6.73
CA ILE A 26 9.60 -7.68 5.74
C ILE A 26 8.17 -7.17 5.91
N SER A 27 7.59 -6.72 4.80
CA SER A 27 6.16 -6.40 4.64
C SER A 27 5.56 -7.17 3.48
N ILE A 28 4.24 -7.13 3.34
CA ILE A 28 3.52 -7.72 2.21
C ILE A 28 3.92 -7.11 0.85
N PHE A 29 4.60 -5.96 0.85
CA PHE A 29 5.07 -5.28 -0.36
C PHE A 29 6.45 -5.76 -0.84
N ASN A 30 7.32 -6.19 0.08
CA ASN A 30 8.69 -6.61 -0.26
C ASN A 30 8.93 -8.12 -0.08
N TYR A 31 7.97 -8.86 0.49
CA TYR A 31 8.08 -10.30 0.64
C TYR A 31 8.15 -11.00 -0.72
N GLN A 32 9.15 -11.86 -0.89
CA GLN A 32 9.39 -12.55 -2.15
C GLN A 32 8.35 -13.64 -2.38
N VAL A 33 7.53 -13.44 -3.41
CA VAL A 33 6.51 -14.39 -3.87
C VAL A 33 6.61 -14.53 -5.38
N ALA A 34 6.16 -15.68 -5.91
CA ALA A 34 6.19 -15.95 -7.35
C ALA A 34 5.35 -14.95 -8.16
N THR A 35 4.27 -14.40 -7.58
CA THR A 35 3.39 -13.43 -8.24
C THR A 35 2.89 -12.35 -7.27
N LYS A 36 2.61 -11.14 -7.79
CA LYS A 36 1.99 -10.04 -7.03
C LYS A 36 0.46 -10.20 -6.83
N GLN A 37 -0.13 -11.33 -7.25
CA GLN A 37 -1.58 -11.54 -7.24
C GLN A 37 -2.18 -11.44 -5.83
N LEU A 38 -1.51 -12.00 -4.81
CA LEU A 38 -2.00 -11.91 -3.43
C LEU A 38 -2.03 -10.45 -2.96
N LEU A 39 -0.96 -9.70 -3.19
CA LEU A 39 -0.89 -8.28 -2.83
C LEU A 39 -2.00 -7.48 -3.50
N HIS A 40 -2.19 -7.65 -4.82
CA HIS A 40 -3.24 -6.94 -5.56
C HIS A 40 -4.63 -7.27 -5.01
N ARG A 41 -4.93 -8.54 -4.74
CA ARG A 41 -6.22 -8.96 -4.15
C ARG A 41 -6.44 -8.40 -2.76
N LEU A 42 -5.40 -8.29 -1.93
CA LEU A 42 -5.53 -7.71 -0.59
C LEU A 42 -5.79 -6.20 -0.66
N LEU A 43 -5.09 -5.50 -1.54
CA LEU A 43 -5.29 -4.07 -1.78
C LEU A 43 -6.69 -3.80 -2.34
N ASP A 44 -7.15 -4.59 -3.31
CA ASP A 44 -8.50 -4.49 -3.86
C ASP A 44 -9.59 -4.80 -2.82
N ALA A 45 -9.31 -5.69 -1.87
CA ALA A 45 -10.22 -6.01 -0.77
C ALA A 45 -10.24 -4.99 0.39
N LEU A 46 -9.41 -3.93 0.37
CA LEU A 46 -9.44 -2.89 1.40
C LEU A 46 -10.84 -2.26 1.49
N PRO A 47 -11.46 -2.16 2.67
CA PRO A 47 -12.80 -1.57 2.82
C PRO A 47 -12.77 -0.04 2.90
N ALA A 48 -11.65 0.54 3.33
CA ALA A 48 -11.41 1.97 3.48
C ALA A 48 -9.92 2.26 3.34
N GLU A 49 -9.53 3.54 3.38
CA GLU A 49 -8.13 3.96 3.45
C GLU A 49 -7.41 3.25 4.61
N ALA A 50 -6.29 2.60 4.30
CA ALA A 50 -5.50 1.92 5.31
C ALA A 50 -4.80 2.93 6.24
N PRO A 51 -4.58 2.59 7.53
CA PRO A 51 -3.85 3.45 8.44
C PRO A 51 -2.47 3.82 7.89
N TRP A 52 -2.11 5.09 8.06
CA TRP A 52 -0.82 5.61 7.63
C TRP A 52 0.31 5.04 8.48
N ALA A 53 1.33 4.51 7.82
CA ALA A 53 2.55 4.11 8.47
C ALA A 53 3.46 5.31 8.69
N GLU A 54 4.27 5.23 9.74
CA GLU A 54 5.35 6.17 10.01
C GLU A 54 6.69 5.47 9.79
N SER A 55 7.59 6.13 9.07
CA SER A 55 8.94 5.61 8.77
C SER A 55 9.91 6.76 8.51
N ASP A 56 11.20 6.51 8.72
CA ASP A 56 12.25 7.43 8.29
C ASP A 56 12.84 7.07 6.92
N LEU A 57 12.34 5.99 6.30
CA LEU A 57 12.71 5.53 4.98
C LEU A 57 11.48 5.47 4.07
N CYS A 58 11.67 5.74 2.77
CA CYS A 58 10.67 5.44 1.77
C CYS A 58 10.42 3.93 1.70
N GLN A 59 9.18 3.49 1.95
CA GLN A 59 8.79 2.08 2.00
C GLN A 59 8.65 1.40 0.63
N GLU A 60 9.29 1.97 -0.40
CA GLU A 60 9.41 1.40 -1.74
C GLU A 60 10.89 1.36 -2.15
N CYS A 61 11.57 2.51 -2.14
CA CYS A 61 12.96 2.61 -2.61
C CYS A 61 14.01 2.63 -1.49
N GLY A 62 13.60 2.62 -0.21
CA GLY A 62 14.51 2.63 0.95
C GLY A 62 15.23 3.96 1.19
N THR A 63 15.00 4.99 0.37
CA THR A 63 15.64 6.30 0.54
C THR A 63 15.28 6.93 1.88
N LYS A 64 16.29 7.34 2.66
CA LYS A 64 16.11 8.02 3.93
C LYS A 64 15.54 9.42 3.73
N PHE A 65 14.48 9.75 4.45
CA PHE A 65 13.95 11.11 4.48
C PHE A 65 14.91 12.05 5.22
N THR A 66 14.98 13.28 4.74
CA THR A 66 15.79 14.37 5.31
C THR A 66 14.90 15.56 5.60
N LEU A 67 15.41 16.58 6.32
CA LEU A 67 14.64 17.79 6.64
C LEU A 67 14.08 18.51 5.40
N THR A 68 14.74 18.38 4.25
CA THR A 68 14.32 18.99 2.98
C THR A 68 13.47 18.05 2.12
N MET A 69 13.43 16.75 2.42
CA MET A 69 12.65 15.75 1.69
C MET A 69 11.34 15.47 2.42
N ARG A 70 10.23 15.96 1.86
CA ARG A 70 8.89 15.74 2.43
C ARG A 70 8.46 14.27 2.35
N LYS A 71 7.89 13.78 3.45
CA LYS A 71 7.20 12.49 3.56
C LYS A 71 5.83 12.56 2.87
N HIS A 72 5.42 11.50 2.20
CA HIS A 72 4.10 11.39 1.55
C HIS A 72 3.44 10.04 1.83
N HIS A 73 2.14 10.02 2.06
CA HIS A 73 1.40 8.77 2.21
C HIS A 73 0.62 8.41 0.95
N CYS A 74 0.55 7.11 0.63
CA CYS A 74 -0.41 6.58 -0.34
C CYS A 74 -1.80 6.53 0.32
N ARG A 75 -2.79 7.24 -0.24
CA ARG A 75 -4.16 7.31 0.32
C ARG A 75 -4.96 6.01 0.18
N HIS A 76 -4.40 5.02 -0.50
CA HIS A 76 -5.00 3.69 -0.60
C HIS A 76 -4.41 2.74 0.44
N CYS A 77 -3.08 2.55 0.42
CA CYS A 77 -2.42 1.53 1.25
C CYS A 77 -1.68 2.04 2.49
N GLY A 78 -1.62 3.35 2.72
CA GLY A 78 -1.03 3.94 3.92
C GLY A 78 0.50 3.97 3.98
N ARG A 79 1.23 3.42 2.99
CA ARG A 79 2.70 3.47 2.96
C ARG A 79 3.26 4.89 2.93
N MET A 80 4.37 5.10 3.63
CA MET A 80 5.17 6.33 3.63
C MET A 80 6.23 6.29 2.52
N LEU A 81 6.20 7.28 1.63
CA LEU A 81 6.89 7.27 0.34
C LEU A 81 7.48 8.64 0.00
N CYS A 82 8.52 8.63 -0.83
CA CYS A 82 9.06 9.84 -1.44
C CYS A 82 8.17 10.31 -2.61
N LYS A 83 8.46 11.50 -3.14
CA LYS A 83 7.71 12.07 -4.27
C LYS A 83 7.74 11.15 -5.50
N GLN A 84 8.88 10.53 -5.80
CA GLN A 84 9.05 9.68 -6.98
C GLN A 84 8.24 8.38 -6.87
N CYS A 85 8.17 7.78 -5.68
CA CYS A 85 7.41 6.54 -5.44
C CYS A 85 5.90 6.77 -5.24
N SER A 86 5.44 8.03 -5.23
CA SER A 86 4.04 8.43 -5.03
C SER A 86 3.63 9.52 -6.01
N ASN A 87 4.01 9.37 -7.28
CA ASN A 87 3.85 10.37 -8.34
C ASN A 87 2.53 10.24 -9.13
N GLN A 88 1.59 9.41 -8.68
CA GLN A 88 0.30 9.20 -9.32
C GLN A 88 -0.83 9.80 -8.47
N ASP A 89 -1.84 10.36 -9.13
CA ASP A 89 -3.07 10.84 -8.49
C ASP A 89 -4.29 10.21 -9.19
N VAL A 90 -5.18 9.57 -8.42
CA VAL A 90 -6.35 8.86 -8.96
C VAL A 90 -7.54 8.95 -7.99
N PRO A 91 -8.80 9.10 -8.47
CA PRO A 91 -9.96 8.97 -7.60
C PRO A 91 -10.04 7.58 -6.99
N ILE A 92 -10.38 7.49 -5.70
CA ILE A 92 -10.57 6.20 -5.01
C ILE A 92 -12.07 6.00 -4.77
N LEU A 93 -12.77 5.64 -5.84
CA LEU A 93 -14.24 5.59 -5.86
C LEU A 93 -14.81 4.60 -4.83
N LYS A 94 -14.14 3.46 -4.61
CA LYS A 94 -14.51 2.46 -3.59
C LYS A 94 -14.48 3.01 -2.16
N PHE A 95 -13.78 4.11 -1.91
CA PHE A 95 -13.76 4.81 -0.61
C PHE A 95 -14.61 6.10 -0.62
N GLY A 96 -15.37 6.35 -1.69
CA GLY A 96 -16.14 7.60 -1.86
C GLY A 96 -15.28 8.83 -2.16
N MET A 97 -13.99 8.66 -2.47
CA MET A 97 -13.07 9.77 -2.77
C MET A 97 -13.08 10.11 -4.26
N ASN A 98 -14.02 10.96 -4.66
CA ASN A 98 -14.22 11.33 -6.08
C ASN A 98 -13.15 12.27 -6.64
N LYS A 99 -12.40 12.97 -5.77
CA LYS A 99 -11.27 13.81 -6.19
C LYS A 99 -10.00 12.96 -6.29
N PRO A 100 -9.10 13.21 -7.25
CA PRO A 100 -7.81 12.51 -7.34
C PRO A 100 -7.04 12.55 -6.03
N GLN A 101 -6.60 11.38 -5.58
CA GLN A 101 -5.78 11.19 -4.38
C GLN A 101 -4.43 10.62 -4.76
N ARG A 102 -3.39 11.07 -4.04
CA ARG A 102 -2.05 10.56 -4.23
C ARG A 102 -1.94 9.09 -3.86
N VAL A 103 -1.41 8.30 -4.77
CA VAL A 103 -1.16 6.87 -4.57
C VAL A 103 0.23 6.47 -5.06
N CYS A 104 0.71 5.33 -4.57
CA CYS A 104 1.89 4.67 -5.15
C CYS A 104 1.54 3.96 -6.46
N GLU A 105 2.55 3.64 -7.25
CA GLU A 105 2.37 2.94 -8.54
C GLU A 105 1.61 1.62 -8.41
N ILE A 106 1.91 0.81 -7.38
CA ILE A 106 1.21 -0.46 -7.13
C ILE A 106 -0.29 -0.22 -6.93
N CYS A 107 -0.66 0.78 -6.12
CA CYS A 107 -2.07 1.10 -5.87
C CYS A 107 -2.73 1.74 -7.07
N PHE A 108 -2.01 2.56 -7.85
CA PHE A 108 -2.51 3.11 -9.11
C PHE A 108 -2.94 1.99 -10.06
N ASN A 109 -2.10 0.98 -10.24
CA ASN A 109 -2.38 -0.17 -11.11
C ASN A 109 -3.60 -0.98 -10.60
N VAL A 110 -3.69 -1.23 -9.29
CA VAL A 110 -4.84 -1.92 -8.68
C VAL A 110 -6.14 -1.14 -8.90
N LEU A 111 -6.12 0.18 -8.75
CA LEU A 111 -7.31 1.04 -8.84
C LEU A 111 -7.76 1.31 -10.29
N GLN A 112 -6.85 1.27 -11.27
CA GLN A 112 -7.15 1.51 -12.69
C GLN A 112 -7.58 0.26 -13.44
N VAL A 113 -6.95 -0.87 -13.17
CA VAL A 113 -7.16 -2.12 -13.94
C VAL A 113 -8.20 -3.03 -13.27
N GLY A 114 -8.49 -2.81 -11.99
CA GLY A 114 -9.14 -3.81 -11.14
C GLY A 114 -8.18 -4.98 -10.87
N ALA A 115 -8.35 -5.70 -9.75
CA ALA A 115 -7.55 -6.89 -9.49
C ALA A 115 -7.89 -7.99 -10.52
N SER A 116 -7.09 -8.10 -11.58
CA SER A 116 -7.10 -9.25 -12.51
C SER A 116 -6.61 -10.53 -11.83
#